data_AF-A0AB35JMU6-F1
#
_entry.id   AF-A0AB35JMU6-F1
#
_cell.length_a   1.000
_cell.length_b   1.000
_cell.length_c   1.000
_cell.angle_alpha   90.00
_cell.angle_beta   90.00
_cell.angle_gamma   90.00
#
_symmetry.space_group_name_H-M   'P 1'
#
loop_
_entity.id
_entity.type
_entity.pdbx_description
1 polymer ?
#
loop_
_entity_poly.entity_id
_entity_poly.type
_entity_poly.pdbx_seq_one_letter_code
_entity_poly.pdbx_strand_id
1 'polypeptide(L)' 'MLNGIFWILCSGAKWRDLPERFGPWKTVYQRFRQ' A
#
# COMPACT_ATOMS: atom_id res chain seq x y z
N MET A 1 0.96 -1.16 8.64
CA MET A 1 0.12 -1.53 7.48
C MET A 1 -0.76 -0.37 6.98
N LEU A 2 -1.45 0.38 7.86
CA LEU A 2 -2.20 1.60 7.46
C LEU A 2 -1.32 2.65 6.76
N ASN A 3 -0.04 2.77 7.16
CA ASN A 3 0.91 3.69 6.52
C ASN A 3 1.10 3.41 5.02
N GLY A 4 0.98 2.16 4.57
CA GLY A 4 1.07 1.82 3.14
C GLY A 4 -0.16 2.27 2.35
N ILE A 5 -1.36 2.16 2.95
CA ILE A 5 -2.61 2.68 2.35
C ILE A 5 -2.57 4.20 2.28
N PHE A 6 -2.18 4.87 3.37
CA PHE A 6 -2.03 6.33 3.40
C PHE A 6 -0.97 6.82 2.42
N TRP A 7 0.15 6.09 2.26
CA TRP A 7 1.15 6.43 1.26
C TRP A 7 0.59 6.36 -0.16
N ILE A 8 -0.20 5.34 -0.49
CA ILE A 8 -0.84 5.22 -1.81
C ILE A 8 -1.89 6.31 -2.02
N LEU A 9 -2.69 6.62 -1.00
CA LEU A 9 -3.69 7.69 -1.06
C LEU A 9 -3.03 9.09 -1.21
N CYS A 10 -1.94 9.36 -0.51
CA CYS A 10 -1.23 10.64 -0.61
C CYS A 10 -0.34 10.75 -1.86
N SER A 11 0.32 9.66 -2.27
CA SER A 11 1.24 9.66 -3.40
C SER A 11 0.54 9.48 -4.75
N GLY A 12 -0.68 8.92 -4.77
CA GLY A 12 -1.38 8.55 -6.00
C GLY A 12 -0.66 7.48 -6.84
N ALA A 13 0.40 6.90 -6.30
CA ALA A 13 1.24 5.93 -6.99
C ALA A 13 0.53 4.58 -7.09
N LYS A 14 0.92 3.79 -8.10
CA LYS A 14 0.38 2.43 -8.28
C LYS A 14 0.79 1.57 -7.10
N TRP A 15 -0.09 0.66 -6.68
CA TRP A 15 0.18 -0.31 -5.60
C TRP A 15 1.51 -1.07 -5.75
N ARG A 16 1.95 -1.30 -7.00
CA ARG A 16 3.23 -1.97 -7.31
C ARG A 16 4.47 -1.17 -6.92
N ASP A 17 4.34 0.14 -6.80
CA ASP A 17 5.42 1.06 -6.43
C ASP A 17 5.52 1.24 -4.91
N LEU A 18 4.69 0.52 -4.14
CA LEU A 18 4.72 0.61 -2.69
C LEU A 18 6.11 0.18 -2.18
N PRO A 19 6.84 1.04 -1.47
CA PRO A 19 8.14 0.68 -0.97
C PRO A 19 8.03 -0.44 0.08
N GLU A 20 8.96 -1.41 0.01
CA GLU A 20 8.97 -2.62 0.86
C GLU A 20 8.98 -2.31 2.36
N ARG A 21 9.37 -1.08 2.75
CA ARG A 21 9.27 -0.58 4.13
C ARG A 21 7.86 -0.66 4.72
N PHE A 22 6.82 -0.64 3.88
CA PHE A 22 5.43 -0.76 4.30
C PHE A 22 4.90 -2.21 4.29
N GLY A 23 5.75 -3.15 3.87
CA GLY A 23 5.42 -4.53 3.62
C GLY A 23 4.97 -4.77 2.17
N PRO A 24 4.80 -6.04 1.78
CA PRO A 24 4.42 -6.39 0.41
C PRO A 24 3.07 -5.78 0.05
N TRP A 25 3.02 -5.09 -1.09
CA TRP A 25 1.82 -4.42 -1.60
C TRP A 25 0.61 -5.35 -1.71
N LYS A 26 0.83 -6.64 -1.96
CA LYS A 26 -0.23 -7.66 -1.98
C LYS A 26 -1.00 -7.71 -0.66
N THR A 27 -0.31 -7.66 0.48
CA THR A 27 -0.94 -7.70 1.80
C THR A 27 -1.75 -6.44 2.08
N VAL A 28 -1.24 -5.28 1.66
CA VAL A 28 -1.92 -3.99 1.82
C VAL A 28 -3.17 -3.94 0.93
N TYR A 29 -3.07 -4.39 -0.32
CA TYR A 29 -4.19 -4.49 -1.24
C TYR A 29 -5.25 -5.50 -0.76
N GLN A 30 -4.83 -6.67 -0.28
CA GLN A 30 -5.72 -7.68 0.26
C GLN A 30 -6.48 -7.17 1.49
N ARG A 31 -5.86 -6.34 2.33
CA ARG A 31 -6.53 -5.64 3.45
C ARG A 31 -7.42 -4.48 3.01
N PHE A 32 -7.09 -3.80 1.92
CA PHE A 32 -7.94 -2.73 1.37
C PHE A 32 -9.21 -3.29 0.71
N ARG A 33 -9.12 -4.50 0.15
CA ARG A 33 -10.26 -5.19 -0.49
C ARG A 33 -11.16 -5.94 0.51
N GLN A 34 -10.69 -6.15 1.74
CA GLN A 34 -11.44 -6.81 2.81
C GLN A 34 -12.30 -5.79 3.54
#